data_AF-A0A2T4JDP5-F1
#
_entry.id   AF-A0A2T4JDP5-F1
#
_cell.length_a   1.000
_cell.length_b   1.000
_cell.length_c   1.000
_cell.angle_alpha   90.00
_cell.angle_beta   90.00
_cell.angle_gamma   90.00
#
_symmetry.space_group_name_H-M   'P 1'
#
loop_
_entity.id
_entity.type
_entity.pdbx_description
1 polymer ?
#
loop_
_entity_poly.entity_id
_entity_poly.type
_entity_poly.pdbx_seq_one_letter_code
_entity_poly.pdbx_strand_id
1 'polypeptide(L)'
;MSGTLSAIALSAGLPLIERILSRKLGDAGGQLATEVIRHIADALKVAPDEVEAVAEQYPGRVIEAMRQVEPMAPELVALYAAGLQGQFALLQAEAAEPIWMRAWRPGGMYLILFLWAWNIVILHVANAVWKIALPPAPFDALGWLTGVYCSLYMGGHTLKDVVSKWISK
;
A
#
# COMPACT_ATOMS: atom_id res chain seq x y z
N MET A 1 7.84 10.18 -19.46
CA MET A 1 7.13 11.01 -18.46
C MET A 1 8.02 11.29 -17.24
N SER A 2 9.34 11.46 -17.41
CA SER A 2 10.33 11.71 -16.32
C SER A 2 11.76 11.84 -16.87
N GLY A 3 12.03 11.30 -18.07
CA GLY A 3 13.35 11.37 -18.71
C GLY A 3 13.75 12.79 -19.10
N THR A 4 12.79 13.62 -19.45
CA THR A 4 12.91 15.05 -19.76
C THR A 4 13.35 15.85 -18.54
N LEU A 5 12.72 15.62 -17.38
CA LEU A 5 13.11 16.28 -16.12
C LEU A 5 14.48 15.82 -15.60
N SER A 6 14.79 14.53 -15.70
CA SER A 6 16.11 13.98 -15.35
C SER A 6 17.22 14.55 -16.26
N ALA A 7 16.98 14.66 -17.57
CA ALA A 7 17.92 15.27 -18.51
C ALA A 7 18.15 16.76 -18.24
N ILE A 8 17.08 17.50 -17.90
CA ILE A 8 17.18 18.91 -17.51
C ILE A 8 18.01 19.05 -16.22
N ALA A 9 17.74 18.25 -15.20
CA ALA A 9 18.49 18.25 -13.95
C ALA A 9 19.99 17.94 -14.16
N LEU A 10 20.29 16.95 -15.03
CA LEU A 10 21.66 16.63 -15.42
C LEU A 10 22.35 17.82 -16.10
N SER A 11 21.68 18.45 -17.07
CA SER A 11 22.23 19.59 -17.81
C SER A 11 22.45 20.83 -16.93
N ALA A 12 21.67 20.97 -15.86
CA ALA A 12 21.73 22.07 -14.92
C ALA A 12 22.73 21.85 -13.77
N GLY A 13 23.36 20.67 -13.68
CA GLY A 13 24.30 20.33 -12.61
C GLY A 13 23.62 20.08 -11.26
N LEU A 14 22.44 19.45 -11.26
CA LEU A 14 21.63 19.14 -10.08
C LEU A 14 21.67 17.61 -9.80
N PRO A 15 22.78 17.10 -9.23
CA PRO A 15 23.07 15.67 -9.18
C PRO A 15 22.14 14.87 -8.27
N LEU A 16 21.57 15.46 -7.22
CA LEU A 16 20.67 14.74 -6.32
C LEU A 16 19.29 14.57 -6.94
N ILE A 17 18.72 15.65 -7.48
CA ILE A 17 17.46 15.59 -8.22
C ILE A 17 17.59 14.66 -9.43
N GLU A 18 18.69 14.73 -10.18
CA GLU A 18 18.93 13.80 -11.31
C GLU A 18 18.85 12.34 -10.86
N ARG A 19 19.59 11.96 -9.81
CA ARG A 19 19.62 10.59 -9.28
C ARG A 19 18.26 10.11 -8.76
N ILE A 20 17.48 11.01 -8.16
CA ILE A 20 16.14 10.68 -7.66
C ILE A 20 15.19 10.45 -8.84
N LEU A 21 15.19 11.36 -9.82
CA LEU A 21 14.29 11.31 -10.98
C LEU A 21 14.66 10.19 -11.96
N SER A 22 15.94 9.84 -12.12
CA SER A 22 16.37 8.73 -12.96
C SER A 22 15.99 7.37 -12.36
N ARG A 23 16.00 7.24 -11.02
CA ARG A 23 15.53 6.04 -10.32
C ARG A 23 14.01 5.84 -10.36
N LYS A 24 13.22 6.89 -10.62
CA LYS A 24 11.76 6.79 -10.86
C LYS A 24 11.44 5.84 -12.03
N LEU A 25 12.37 5.68 -12.97
CA LEU A 25 12.22 4.79 -14.13
C LEU A 25 12.26 3.30 -13.76
N GLY A 26 12.51 2.94 -12.49
CA GLY A 26 12.36 1.60 -11.93
C GLY A 26 11.43 1.55 -10.71
N ASP A 27 10.81 0.40 -10.45
CA ASP A 27 9.76 0.19 -9.44
C ASP A 27 10.10 0.68 -8.01
N ALA A 28 11.38 0.73 -7.64
CA ALA A 28 11.79 1.04 -6.26
C ALA A 28 11.85 2.55 -5.92
N GLY A 29 11.90 3.45 -6.91
CA GLY A 29 12.16 4.88 -6.69
C GLY A 29 10.95 5.82 -6.80
N GLY A 30 9.77 5.28 -7.11
CA GLY A 30 8.61 6.06 -7.55
C GLY A 30 8.10 7.09 -6.54
N GLN A 31 8.08 6.75 -5.24
CA GLN A 31 7.52 7.62 -4.19
C GLN A 31 8.38 8.86 -3.94
N LEU A 32 9.69 8.67 -3.72
CA LEU A 32 10.63 9.77 -3.49
C LEU A 32 10.68 10.73 -4.68
N ALA A 33 10.68 10.19 -5.90
CA ALA A 33 10.65 11.01 -7.10
C ALA A 33 9.34 11.77 -7.29
N THR A 34 8.22 11.19 -6.87
CA THR A 34 6.93 11.90 -6.87
C THR A 34 6.93 13.04 -5.87
N GLU A 35 7.54 12.87 -4.70
CA GLU A 35 7.67 13.93 -3.71
C GLU A 35 8.56 15.08 -4.20
N VAL A 36 9.70 14.76 -4.84
CA VAL A 36 10.56 15.77 -5.47
C VAL A 36 9.82 16.53 -6.57
N ILE A 37 9.01 15.85 -7.40
CA ILE A 37 8.18 16.51 -8.42
C ILE A 37 7.16 17.44 -7.78
N ARG A 38 6.55 17.05 -6.65
CA ARG A 38 5.62 17.92 -5.90
C ARG A 38 6.31 19.18 -5.40
N HIS A 39 7.50 19.08 -4.80
CA HIS A 39 8.26 20.26 -4.37
C HIS A 39 8.67 21.17 -5.53
N ILE A 40 9.03 20.61 -6.68
CA ILE A 40 9.29 21.38 -7.90
C ILE A 40 8.01 22.09 -8.36
N ALA A 41 6.86 21.41 -8.32
CA ALA A 41 5.56 21.98 -8.67
C ALA A 41 5.17 23.14 -7.74
N ASP A 42 5.39 22.99 -6.43
CA ASP A 42 5.15 24.02 -5.42
C ASP A 42 6.00 25.27 -5.68
N ALA A 43 7.29 25.09 -6.00
CA ALA A 43 8.19 26.19 -6.37
C ALA A 43 7.75 26.88 -7.68
N LEU A 44 7.19 26.13 -8.62
CA LEU A 44 6.64 26.64 -9.88
C LEU A 44 5.23 27.26 -9.72
N LYS A 45 4.53 26.95 -8.62
CA LYS A 45 3.11 27.25 -8.36
C LYS A 45 2.17 26.66 -9.42
N VAL A 46 2.42 25.41 -9.80
CA VAL A 46 1.64 24.65 -10.78
C VAL A 46 1.26 23.29 -10.19
N ALA A 47 0.35 22.56 -10.85
CA ALA A 47 0.03 21.20 -10.42
C ALA A 47 1.18 20.22 -10.77
N PRO A 48 1.42 19.15 -9.99
CA PRO A 48 2.53 18.21 -10.23
C PRO A 48 2.52 17.55 -11.62
N ASP A 49 1.35 17.36 -12.20
CA ASP A 49 1.11 16.84 -13.56
C ASP A 49 1.41 17.87 -14.66
N GLU A 50 1.42 19.17 -14.35
CA GLU A 50 1.74 20.24 -15.28
C GLU A 50 3.24 20.52 -15.40
N VAL A 51 4.05 20.02 -14.45
CA VAL A 51 5.51 20.30 -14.38
C VAL A 51 6.23 19.92 -15.67
N GLU A 52 5.85 18.81 -16.31
CA GLU A 52 6.49 18.35 -17.54
C GLU A 52 6.12 19.24 -18.75
N ALA A 53 4.88 19.72 -18.83
CA ALA A 53 4.47 20.69 -19.86
C ALA A 53 5.21 22.03 -19.71
N VAL A 54 5.41 22.48 -18.45
CA VAL A 54 6.21 23.68 -18.17
C VAL A 54 7.68 23.46 -18.50
N ALA A 55 8.21 22.25 -18.31
CA ALA A 55 9.58 21.90 -18.65
C ALA A 55 9.85 21.96 -20.16
N GLU A 56 8.86 21.55 -20.97
CA GLU A 56 8.94 21.63 -22.44
C GLU A 56 8.87 23.08 -22.95
N GLN A 57 7.99 23.90 -22.37
CA GLN A 57 7.78 25.28 -22.83
C GLN A 57 8.79 26.28 -22.25
N TYR A 58 9.20 26.10 -20.99
CA TYR A 58 10.03 27.03 -20.23
C TYR A 58 11.07 26.30 -19.38
N PRO A 59 12.05 25.60 -19.99
CA PRO A 59 13.02 24.77 -19.26
C PRO A 59 13.82 25.58 -18.22
N GLY A 60 14.16 26.84 -18.52
CA GLY A 60 14.88 27.71 -17.58
C GLY A 60 14.13 27.95 -16.26
N ARG A 61 12.79 28.01 -16.30
CA ARG A 61 11.96 28.20 -15.09
C ARG A 61 11.96 26.95 -14.22
N VAL A 62 11.94 25.77 -14.85
CA VAL A 62 12.03 24.48 -14.15
C VAL A 62 13.41 24.26 -13.55
N ILE A 63 14.48 24.66 -14.24
CA ILE A 63 15.85 24.62 -13.70
C ILE A 63 15.96 25.47 -12.43
N GLU A 64 15.39 26.67 -12.42
CA GLU A 64 15.42 27.53 -11.24
C GLU A 64 14.62 26.95 -10.07
N ALA A 65 13.46 26.35 -10.34
CA ALA A 65 12.70 25.61 -9.33
C ALA A 65 13.49 24.41 -8.79
N MET A 66 14.14 23.62 -9.66
CA MET A 66 14.98 22.51 -9.24
C MET A 66 16.18 22.98 -8.41
N ARG A 67 16.78 24.14 -8.72
CA ARG A 67 17.85 24.74 -7.89
C ARG A 67 17.39 25.10 -6.48
N GLN A 68 16.13 25.45 -6.29
CA GLN A 68 15.56 25.71 -4.97
C GLN A 68 15.32 24.41 -4.18
N VAL A 69 15.00 23.32 -4.88
CA VAL A 69 14.70 22.01 -4.28
C VAL A 69 15.97 21.17 -4.01
N GLU A 70 17.03 21.32 -4.82
CA GLU A 70 18.27 20.56 -4.70
C GLU A 70 18.90 20.61 -3.29
N PRO A 71 18.94 21.77 -2.57
CA PRO A 71 19.42 21.83 -1.19
C PRO A 71 18.57 21.03 -0.19
N MET A 72 17.28 20.81 -0.48
CA MET A 72 16.36 20.03 0.35
C MET A 72 16.43 18.54 0.04
N ALA A 73 16.99 18.15 -1.11
CA ALA A 73 17.07 16.76 -1.54
C ALA A 73 17.74 15.81 -0.52
N PRO A 74 18.83 16.18 0.19
CA PRO A 74 19.40 15.33 1.24
C PRO A 74 18.42 15.03 2.39
N GLU A 75 17.65 16.02 2.81
CA GLU A 75 16.66 15.88 3.89
C GLU A 75 15.49 14.99 3.45
N LEU A 76 15.00 15.19 2.22
CA LEU A 76 13.95 14.34 1.64
C LEU A 76 14.39 12.87 1.54
N VAL A 77 15.64 12.64 1.13
CA VAL A 77 16.24 11.29 1.10
C VAL A 77 16.35 10.72 2.52
N ALA A 78 16.78 11.51 3.50
CA ALA A 78 16.91 11.07 4.89
C ALA A 78 15.53 10.72 5.50
N LEU A 79 14.51 11.53 5.25
CA LEU A 79 13.14 11.27 5.69
C LEU A 79 12.58 10.00 5.06
N TYR A 80 12.78 9.81 3.76
CA TYR A 80 12.38 8.59 3.06
C TYR A 80 13.11 7.35 3.59
N ALA A 81 14.42 7.44 3.82
CA ALA A 81 15.22 6.36 4.39
C ALA A 81 14.76 6.01 5.82
N ALA A 82 14.44 7.00 6.65
CA ALA A 82 13.88 6.78 7.98
C ALA A 82 12.51 6.07 7.91
N GLY A 83 11.65 6.46 6.97
CA GLY A 83 10.37 5.79 6.71
C GLY A 83 10.55 4.33 6.29
N LEU A 84 11.52 4.04 5.42
CA LEU A 84 11.86 2.66 5.03
C LEU A 84 12.40 1.86 6.22
N GLN A 85 13.29 2.43 7.03
CA GLN A 85 13.81 1.76 8.23
C GLN A 85 12.69 1.39 9.20
N GLY A 86 11.70 2.27 9.40
CA GLY A 86 10.52 1.97 10.21
C GLY A 86 9.72 0.78 9.67
N GLN A 87 9.50 0.72 8.35
CA GLN A 87 8.82 -0.42 7.71
C GLN A 87 9.61 -1.72 7.88
N PHE A 88 10.93 -1.69 7.68
CA PHE A 88 11.78 -2.87 7.90
C PHE A 88 11.80 -3.32 9.36
N ALA A 89 11.84 -2.37 10.31
CA ALA A 89 11.79 -2.70 11.73
C ALA A 89 10.47 -3.39 12.11
N LEU A 90 9.35 -2.95 11.55
CA LEU A 90 8.04 -3.59 11.74
C LEU A 90 8.04 -5.01 11.16
N LEU A 91 8.52 -5.20 9.93
CA LEU A 91 8.61 -6.53 9.31
C LEU A 91 9.53 -7.48 10.10
N GLN A 92 10.65 -6.98 10.63
CA GLN A 92 11.54 -7.78 11.47
C GLN A 92 10.89 -8.14 12.81
N ALA A 93 10.15 -7.21 13.42
CA ALA A 93 9.39 -7.46 14.64
C ALA A 93 8.32 -8.54 14.40
N GLU A 94 7.57 -8.46 13.29
CA GLU A 94 6.60 -9.49 12.90
C GLU A 94 7.28 -10.84 12.62
N ALA A 95 8.45 -10.85 11.97
CA ALA A 95 9.19 -12.08 11.69
C ALA A 95 9.71 -12.76 12.97
N ALA A 96 10.03 -11.97 14.00
CA ALA A 96 10.45 -12.45 15.31
C ALA A 96 9.29 -13.04 16.14
N GLU A 97 8.03 -12.83 15.75
CA GLU A 97 6.90 -13.40 16.46
C GLU A 97 6.92 -14.94 16.44
N PRO A 98 6.53 -15.58 17.56
CA PRO A 98 6.31 -17.02 17.62
C PRO A 98 5.40 -17.50 16.48
N ILE A 99 5.71 -18.67 15.93
CA ILE A 99 4.98 -19.24 14.78
C ILE A 99 3.46 -19.33 15.07
N TRP A 100 3.06 -19.67 16.30
CA TRP A 100 1.64 -19.76 16.66
C TRP A 100 0.91 -18.40 16.57
N MET A 101 1.56 -17.30 16.95
CA MET A 101 1.03 -15.93 16.82
C MET A 101 0.89 -15.50 15.36
N ARG A 102 1.68 -16.08 14.46
CA ARG A 102 1.55 -15.84 13.02
C ARG A 102 0.54 -16.78 12.37
N ALA A 103 0.55 -18.06 12.74
CA ALA A 103 -0.18 -19.14 12.09
C ALA A 103 -1.69 -19.05 12.30
N TRP A 104 -2.18 -18.47 13.40
CA TRP A 104 -3.63 -18.33 13.62
C TRP A 104 -4.31 -17.43 12.58
N ARG A 105 -3.58 -16.50 11.96
CA ARG A 105 -4.09 -15.64 10.88
C ARG A 105 -4.43 -16.46 9.62
N PRO A 106 -3.48 -17.06 8.89
CA PRO A 106 -3.83 -17.91 7.76
C PRO A 106 -4.63 -19.14 8.20
N GLY A 107 -4.33 -19.73 9.36
CA GLY A 107 -5.05 -20.89 9.90
C GLY A 107 -6.52 -20.62 10.15
N GLY A 108 -6.87 -19.48 10.75
CA GLY A 108 -8.25 -19.07 10.99
C GLY A 108 -9.00 -18.79 9.68
N MET A 109 -8.36 -18.12 8.72
CA MET A 109 -8.94 -17.88 7.40
C MET A 109 -9.26 -19.20 6.67
N TYR A 110 -8.33 -20.14 6.63
CA TYR A 110 -8.55 -21.44 6.00
C TYR A 110 -9.56 -22.30 6.75
N LEU A 111 -9.60 -22.22 8.08
CA LEU A 111 -10.61 -22.90 8.89
C LEU A 111 -12.02 -22.36 8.56
N ILE A 112 -12.20 -21.04 8.51
CA ILE A 112 -13.49 -20.44 8.17
C ILE A 112 -13.92 -20.85 6.76
N LEU A 113 -13.01 -20.75 5.79
CA LEU A 113 -13.29 -21.18 4.41
C LEU A 113 -13.67 -22.66 4.35
N PHE A 114 -12.94 -23.52 5.08
CA PHE A 114 -13.25 -24.93 5.20
C PHE A 114 -14.63 -25.17 5.80
N LEU A 115 -14.99 -24.48 6.89
CA LEU A 115 -16.29 -24.65 7.54
C LEU A 115 -17.45 -24.21 6.64
N TRP A 116 -17.29 -23.12 5.89
CA TRP A 116 -18.25 -22.69 4.88
C TRP A 116 -18.38 -23.71 3.73
N ALA A 117 -17.26 -24.16 3.18
CA ALA A 117 -17.23 -25.16 2.12
C ALA A 117 -17.83 -26.50 2.60
N TRP A 118 -17.53 -26.88 3.83
CA TRP A 118 -18.10 -28.06 4.48
C TRP A 118 -19.62 -27.96 4.52
N ASN A 119 -20.15 -26.85 5.04
CA ASN A 119 -21.58 -26.67 5.26
C ASN A 119 -22.38 -26.58 3.95
N ILE A 120 -21.87 -25.82 2.97
CA ILE A 120 -22.59 -25.56 1.71
C ILE A 120 -22.43 -26.72 0.72
N VAL A 121 -21.24 -27.30 0.59
CA VAL A 121 -20.93 -28.23 -0.50
C VAL A 121 -20.68 -29.65 0.04
N ILE A 122 -19.66 -29.81 0.88
CA ILE A 122 -19.15 -31.15 1.24
C ILE A 122 -20.21 -31.96 1.96
N LEU A 123 -20.97 -31.36 2.88
CA LEU A 123 -22.02 -32.03 3.64
C LEU A 123 -23.13 -32.57 2.72
N HIS A 124 -23.54 -31.81 1.71
CA HIS A 124 -24.58 -32.23 0.77
C HIS A 124 -24.10 -33.39 -0.11
N VAL A 125 -22.86 -33.32 -0.59
CA VAL A 125 -22.22 -34.40 -1.35
C VAL A 125 -22.07 -35.66 -0.47
N ALA A 126 -21.59 -35.50 0.75
CA ALA A 126 -21.44 -36.56 1.74
C ALA A 126 -22.77 -37.26 2.04
N ASN A 127 -23.81 -36.49 2.34
CA ASN A 127 -25.15 -37.00 2.58
C ASN A 127 -25.70 -37.77 1.37
N ALA A 128 -25.46 -37.28 0.15
CA ALA A 128 -25.87 -37.95 -1.08
C ALA A 128 -25.12 -39.28 -1.32
N VAL A 129 -23.80 -39.29 -1.14
CA VAL A 129 -22.94 -40.47 -1.37
C VAL A 129 -23.20 -41.55 -0.34
N TRP A 130 -23.25 -41.19 0.95
CA TRP A 130 -23.41 -42.14 2.04
C TRP A 130 -24.87 -42.41 2.42
N LYS A 131 -25.83 -41.72 1.77
CA LYS A 131 -27.27 -41.83 2.05
C LYS A 131 -27.59 -41.61 3.54
N ILE A 132 -26.86 -40.67 4.15
CA ILE A 132 -27.06 -40.21 5.53
C ILE A 132 -27.65 -38.79 5.52
N ALA A 133 -28.14 -38.35 6.68
CA ALA A 133 -28.70 -37.01 6.86
C ALA A 133 -27.97 -36.30 8.00
N LEU A 134 -26.68 -36.04 7.83
CA LEU A 134 -25.94 -35.19 8.78
C LEU A 134 -26.49 -33.76 8.71
N PRO A 135 -26.87 -33.16 9.84
CA PRO A 135 -27.37 -31.79 9.86
C PRO A 135 -26.23 -30.79 9.58
N PRO A 136 -26.51 -29.70 8.85
CA PRO A 136 -25.57 -28.60 8.72
C PRO A 136 -25.36 -27.89 10.07
N ALA A 137 -24.16 -27.34 10.28
CA ALA A 137 -23.97 -26.42 11.40
C ALA A 137 -24.80 -25.14 11.17
N PRO A 138 -25.33 -24.49 12.24
CA PRO A 138 -26.16 -23.31 12.10
C PRO A 138 -25.42 -22.17 11.37
N PHE A 139 -26.04 -21.62 10.32
CA PHE A 139 -25.46 -20.52 9.54
C PHE A 139 -25.22 -19.26 10.38
N ASP A 140 -26.07 -18.99 11.38
CA ASP A 140 -25.89 -17.84 12.28
C ASP A 140 -24.60 -17.96 13.09
N ALA A 141 -24.28 -19.15 13.58
CA ALA A 141 -23.04 -19.40 14.32
C ALA A 141 -21.80 -19.27 13.42
N LEU A 142 -21.89 -19.73 12.16
CA LEU A 142 -20.85 -19.56 11.14
C LEU A 142 -20.62 -18.09 10.78
N GLY A 143 -21.71 -17.34 10.58
CA GLY A 143 -21.67 -15.90 10.35
C GLY A 143 -21.03 -15.17 11.52
N TRP A 144 -21.38 -15.56 12.76
CA TRP A 144 -20.83 -14.93 13.94
C TRP A 144 -19.34 -15.22 14.13
N LEU A 145 -18.91 -16.48 13.97
CA LEU A 145 -17.49 -16.85 13.99
C LEU A 145 -16.69 -16.08 12.93
N THR A 146 -17.24 -15.97 11.72
CA THR A 146 -16.61 -15.21 10.62
C THR A 146 -16.49 -13.73 10.98
N GLY A 147 -17.55 -13.13 11.51
CA GLY A 147 -17.56 -11.72 11.94
C GLY A 147 -16.56 -11.44 13.05
N VAL A 148 -16.49 -12.28 14.08
CA VAL A 148 -15.51 -12.16 15.17
C VAL A 148 -14.09 -12.28 14.63
N TYR A 149 -13.82 -13.26 13.77
CA TYR A 149 -12.51 -13.41 13.15
C TYR A 149 -12.10 -12.19 12.32
N CYS A 150 -12.98 -11.70 11.44
CA CYS A 150 -12.72 -10.48 10.65
C CYS A 150 -12.46 -9.27 11.55
N SER A 151 -13.18 -9.14 12.66
CA SER A 151 -13.00 -8.05 13.63
C SER A 151 -11.64 -8.10 14.33
N LEU A 152 -11.20 -9.30 14.72
CA LEU A 152 -9.90 -9.51 15.38
C LEU A 152 -8.73 -9.39 14.39
N TYR A 153 -8.91 -9.87 13.16
CA TYR A 153 -7.83 -9.95 12.17
C TYR A 153 -7.65 -8.68 11.34
N MET A 154 -8.74 -8.09 10.82
CA MET A 154 -8.66 -6.85 10.02
C MET A 154 -8.65 -5.59 10.88
N GLY A 155 -8.85 -5.73 12.19
CA GLY A 155 -8.87 -4.66 13.16
C GLY A 155 -10.25 -4.01 13.29
N GLY A 156 -10.53 -3.50 14.50
CA GLY A 156 -11.81 -2.87 14.81
C GLY A 156 -12.11 -1.61 13.97
N HIS A 157 -11.11 -0.98 13.33
CA HIS A 157 -11.31 0.19 12.48
C HIS A 157 -12.04 -0.15 11.17
N THR A 158 -11.70 -1.26 10.50
CA THR A 158 -12.41 -1.70 9.29
C THR A 158 -13.86 -2.05 9.61
N LEU A 159 -14.10 -2.71 10.75
CA LEU A 159 -15.45 -3.02 11.20
C LEU A 159 -16.24 -1.74 11.55
N LYS A 160 -15.61 -0.79 12.27
CA LYS A 160 -16.19 0.52 12.59
C LYS A 160 -16.53 1.32 11.33
N ASP A 161 -15.69 1.29 10.31
CA ASP A 161 -15.92 2.01 9.04
C ASP A 161 -17.07 1.41 8.25
N VAL A 162 -17.18 0.09 8.19
CA VAL A 162 -18.31 -0.60 7.55
C VAL A 162 -19.61 -0.30 8.29
N VAL A 163 -19.60 -0.40 9.62
CA VAL A 163 -20.78 -0.09 10.46
C VAL A 163 -21.18 1.38 10.33
N SER A 164 -20.22 2.31 10.36
CA SER A 164 -20.51 3.75 10.21
C SER A 164 -21.12 4.08 8.85
N LYS A 165 -20.62 3.45 7.78
CA LYS A 165 -21.19 3.60 6.42
C LYS A 165 -22.58 2.98 6.29
N TRP A 166 -22.87 1.95 7.06
CA TRP A 166 -24.17 1.26 7.04
C TRP A 166 -25.25 2.02 7.83
N ILE A 167 -24.88 2.64 8.96
CA ILE A 167 -25.76 3.49 9.78
C ILE A 167 -25.99 4.87 9.13
N SER A 168 -25.04 5.35 8.32
CA SER A 168 -25.14 6.60 7.56
C SER A 168 -26.02 6.50 6.30
N LYS A 169 -26.60 5.32 6.02
CA LYS A 169 -27.56 5.10 4.92
C LYS A 169 -28.96 4.92 5.49
#